data_AF-A0A238KUJ3-F1
#
_entry.id   AF-A0A238KUJ3-F1
#
_cell.length_a   1.000
_cell.length_b   1.000
_cell.length_c   1.000
_cell.angle_alpha   90.00
_cell.angle_beta   90.00
_cell.angle_gamma   90.00
#
_symmetry.space_group_name_H-M   'P 1'
#
loop_
_entity.id
_entity.type
_entity.pdbx_description
1 polymer ?
#
loop_
_entity_poly.entity_id
_entity_poly.type
_entity_poly.pdbx_seq_one_letter_code
_entity_poly.pdbx_strand_id
1 'polypeptide(L)'
;MSLIRPEITAGLARWREVLVGAGVAMLGLWVFTFGGLFFQGLGVLIALLGAAMGFVAFRRMQFHRDGDAPGVVEVTEGQITYLAAQSGGFAARSEITQIDLTFSPAGRAQWRIRQIGADPLTIPVSASGADALFDAFVALPGVEPSRLLAALNRSAAQGTTTVWRRTALTALT
;
A
#
# COMPACT_ATOMS: atom_id res chain seq x y z
N MET A 1 -15.58 -12.75 26.41
CA MET A 1 -15.47 -13.47 25.12
C MET A 1 -16.31 -12.72 24.10
N SER A 2 -15.70 -11.92 23.23
CA SER A 2 -16.42 -11.21 22.15
C SER A 2 -16.37 -12.06 20.88
N LEU A 3 -17.55 -12.41 20.35
CA LEU A 3 -17.77 -13.23 19.15
C LEU A 3 -17.65 -12.42 17.84
N ILE A 4 -16.95 -11.28 17.85
CA ILE A 4 -16.76 -10.47 16.65
C ILE A 4 -15.30 -10.59 16.22
N ARG A 5 -15.10 -11.24 15.06
CA ARG A 5 -13.79 -11.35 14.39
C ARG A 5 -13.21 -9.94 14.25
N PRO A 6 -11.98 -9.66 14.72
CA PRO A 6 -11.36 -8.33 14.66
C PRO A 6 -11.20 -7.79 13.22
N GLU A 7 -11.27 -8.67 12.22
CA GLU A 7 -11.29 -8.29 10.80
C GLU A 7 -12.58 -7.56 10.40
N ILE A 8 -13.72 -7.87 11.04
CA ILE A 8 -15.03 -7.26 10.72
C ILE A 8 -15.13 -5.87 11.34
N THR A 9 -14.60 -5.67 12.54
CA THR A 9 -14.60 -4.36 13.21
C THR A 9 -13.68 -3.36 12.52
N ALA A 10 -12.55 -3.80 11.98
CA ALA A 10 -11.65 -2.97 11.16
C ALA A 10 -12.33 -2.51 9.86
N GLY A 11 -13.08 -3.41 9.21
CA GLY A 11 -13.89 -3.07 8.03
C GLY A 11 -15.01 -2.07 8.36
N LEU A 12 -15.78 -2.30 9.42
CA LEU A 12 -16.90 -1.44 9.84
C LEU A 12 -16.42 -0.06 10.32
N ALA A 13 -15.30 0.01 11.04
CA ALA A 13 -14.71 1.28 11.45
C ALA A 13 -14.39 2.18 10.26
N ARG A 14 -13.97 1.57 9.13
CA ARG A 14 -13.60 2.27 7.90
C ARG A 14 -14.80 2.85 7.14
N TRP A 15 -15.97 2.21 7.22
CA TRP A 15 -17.20 2.70 6.60
C TRP A 15 -18.02 3.62 7.51
N ARG A 16 -17.69 3.67 8.81
CA ARG A 16 -18.44 4.45 9.81
C ARG A 16 -18.51 5.93 9.46
N GLU A 17 -17.42 6.53 8.98
CA GLU A 17 -17.40 7.96 8.63
C GLU A 17 -18.30 8.27 7.42
N VAL A 18 -18.31 7.39 6.42
CA VAL A 18 -19.19 7.50 5.24
C VAL A 18 -20.65 7.30 5.64
N LEU A 19 -20.94 6.32 6.50
CA LEU A 19 -22.29 6.06 7.02
C LEU A 19 -22.82 7.20 7.89
N VAL A 20 -21.96 7.81 8.71
CA VAL A 20 -22.32 8.97 9.52
C VAL A 20 -22.62 10.17 8.62
N GLY A 21 -21.76 10.46 7.63
CA GLY A 21 -22.02 11.53 6.65
C GLY A 21 -23.32 11.33 5.86
N ALA A 22 -23.57 10.10 5.40
CA ALA A 22 -24.81 9.74 4.72
C ALA A 22 -26.05 9.86 5.64
N GLY A 23 -25.93 9.45 6.90
CA GLY A 23 -26.99 9.61 7.89
C GLY A 23 -27.33 11.07 8.18
N VAL A 24 -26.31 11.93 8.31
CA VAL A 24 -26.50 13.38 8.46
C VAL A 24 -27.16 13.99 7.23
N ALA A 25 -26.78 13.55 6.03
CA ALA A 25 -27.40 14.03 4.80
C ALA A 25 -28.89 13.63 4.70
N MET A 26 -29.23 12.39 5.09
CA MET A 26 -30.61 11.92 5.18
C MET A 26 -31.43 12.70 6.22
N LEU A 27 -30.84 13.03 7.37
CA LEU A 27 -31.51 13.87 8.37
C LEU A 27 -31.79 15.29 7.85
N GLY A 28 -30.85 15.88 7.10
CA GLY A 28 -31.07 17.17 6.43
C GLY A 28 -32.23 17.12 5.43
N LEU A 29 -32.29 16.05 4.63
CA LEU A 29 -33.41 15.81 3.71
C LEU A 29 -34.74 15.58 4.45
N TRP A 30 -34.71 14.92 5.60
CA TRP A 30 -35.91 14.72 6.41
C TRP A 30 -36.42 16.04 6.99
N VAL A 31 -35.54 16.90 7.51
CA VAL A 31 -35.89 18.25 8.00
C VAL A 31 -36.50 19.11 6.89
N PHE A 32 -36.04 18.95 5.64
CA PHE A 32 -36.61 19.63 4.48
C PHE A 32 -38.10 19.27 4.25
N THR A 33 -38.54 18.07 4.63
CA THR A 33 -39.93 17.61 4.44
C THR A 33 -40.95 18.25 5.40
N PHE A 34 -40.51 18.92 6.49
CA PHE A 34 -41.40 19.57 7.45
C PHE A 34 -42.08 20.86 6.93
N GLY A 35 -41.61 21.42 5.81
CA GLY A 35 -42.23 22.58 5.15
C GLY A 35 -41.91 23.93 5.81
N GLY A 36 -42.02 25.01 5.03
CA GLY A 36 -41.66 26.39 5.43
C GLY A 36 -40.23 26.79 5.02
N LEU A 37 -40.07 28.05 4.57
CA LEU A 37 -38.80 28.58 4.03
C LEU A 37 -37.61 28.41 4.98
N PHE A 38 -37.85 28.56 6.29
CA PHE A 38 -36.82 28.40 7.32
C PHE A 38 -36.32 26.94 7.44
N PHE A 39 -37.23 25.97 7.55
CA PHE A 39 -36.88 24.55 7.66
C PHE A 39 -36.29 24.00 6.36
N GLN A 40 -36.74 24.50 5.21
CA GLN A 40 -36.15 24.16 3.91
C GLN A 40 -34.70 24.63 3.80
N GLY A 41 -34.40 25.88 4.19
CA GLY A 41 -33.02 26.40 4.20
C GLY A 41 -32.10 25.63 5.15
N LEU A 42 -32.58 25.33 6.37
CA LEU A 42 -31.84 24.57 7.36
C LEU A 42 -31.58 23.12 6.91
N GLY A 43 -32.58 22.46 6.31
CA GLY A 43 -32.46 21.11 5.78
C GLY A 43 -31.44 21.01 4.65
N VAL A 44 -31.43 21.97 3.72
CA VAL A 44 -30.44 22.04 2.63
C VAL A 44 -29.02 22.24 3.19
N LEU A 45 -28.85 23.12 4.18
CA LEU A 45 -27.54 23.35 4.79
C LEU A 45 -26.98 22.08 5.45
N ILE A 46 -27.81 21.38 6.23
CA ILE A 46 -27.43 20.13 6.91
C ILE A 46 -27.15 19.02 5.88
N ALA A 47 -27.97 18.92 4.82
CA ALA A 47 -27.77 17.95 3.76
C ALA A 47 -26.45 18.15 3.03
N LEU A 48 -26.11 19.40 2.69
CA LEU A 48 -24.84 19.75 2.05
C LEU A 48 -23.64 19.45 2.97
N LEU A 49 -23.76 19.75 4.27
CA LEU A 49 -22.69 19.46 5.23
C LEU A 49 -22.43 17.94 5.35
N GLY A 50 -23.50 17.15 5.46
CA GLY A 50 -23.43 15.69 5.51
C GLY A 50 -22.86 15.09 4.22
N ALA A 51 -23.30 15.59 3.07
CA ALA A 51 -22.78 15.19 1.77
C ALA A 51 -21.29 15.53 1.61
N ALA A 52 -20.86 16.73 2.04
CA ALA A 52 -19.45 17.14 2.00
C ALA A 52 -18.58 16.25 2.90
N MET A 53 -19.03 15.98 4.13
CA MET A 53 -18.35 15.04 5.03
C MET A 53 -18.24 13.64 4.44
N GLY A 54 -19.34 13.10 3.91
CA GLY A 54 -19.37 11.79 3.24
C GLY A 54 -18.45 11.73 2.03
N PHE A 55 -18.40 12.80 1.23
CA PHE A 55 -17.55 12.89 0.05
C PHE A 55 -16.06 12.93 0.39
N VAL A 56 -15.66 13.66 1.43
CA VAL A 56 -14.27 13.69 1.92
C VAL A 56 -13.86 12.32 2.46
N ALA A 57 -14.72 11.69 3.26
CA ALA A 57 -14.48 10.33 3.78
C ALA A 57 -14.36 9.30 2.64
N PHE A 58 -15.23 9.40 1.62
CA PHE A 58 -15.19 8.56 0.44
C PHE A 58 -13.88 8.73 -0.34
N ARG A 59 -13.45 9.97 -0.59
CA ARG A 59 -12.16 10.27 -1.25
C ARG A 59 -10.97 9.74 -0.45
N ARG A 60 -10.97 9.86 0.88
CA ARG A 60 -9.92 9.34 1.75
C ARG A 60 -9.81 7.82 1.68
N MET A 61 -10.94 7.13 1.51
CA MET A 61 -11.00 5.69 1.36
C MET A 61 -10.49 5.21 -0.01
N GLN A 62 -10.65 6.04 -1.05
CA GLN A 62 -10.07 5.79 -2.37
C GLN A 62 -8.54 5.94 -2.36
N PHE A 63 -7.99 6.88 -1.57
CA PHE A 63 -6.54 7.05 -1.40
C PHE A 63 -5.84 5.88 -0.69
N HIS A 64 -6.58 5.07 0.08
CA HIS A 64 -6.08 3.85 0.72
C HIS A 64 -6.28 2.59 -0.13
N ARG A 65 -6.84 2.70 -1.35
CA ARG A 65 -7.11 1.56 -2.24
C ARG A 65 -6.02 1.30 -3.27
N ASP A 66 -5.12 2.24 -3.51
CA ASP A 66 -4.02 2.08 -4.49
C ASP A 66 -2.75 1.42 -3.89
N GLY A 67 -2.87 0.73 -2.76
CA GLY A 67 -1.77 -0.03 -2.16
C GLY A 67 -2.28 -0.96 -1.07
N ASP A 68 -2.69 -2.18 -1.42
CA ASP A 68 -3.22 -3.21 -0.50
C ASP A 68 -2.16 -3.74 0.51
N ALA A 69 -0.96 -3.15 0.51
CA ALA A 69 0.09 -3.41 1.48
C ALA A 69 0.60 -2.12 2.14
N PRO A 70 0.84 -2.12 3.47
CA PRO A 70 1.19 -0.93 4.22
C PRO A 70 2.61 -0.45 3.93
N GLY A 71 2.77 0.71 3.31
CA GLY A 71 4.06 1.39 3.20
C GLY A 71 4.23 2.19 1.91
N VAL A 72 5.24 3.06 1.89
CA VAL A 72 5.65 3.86 0.72
C VAL A 72 7.10 3.53 0.39
N VAL A 73 7.38 3.34 -0.89
CA VAL A 73 8.73 3.17 -1.42
C VAL A 73 9.18 4.48 -2.05
N GLU A 74 10.37 4.92 -1.66
CA GLU A 74 11.06 6.06 -2.25
C GLU A 74 12.39 5.57 -2.83
N VAL A 75 12.63 5.88 -4.09
CA VAL A 75 13.86 5.50 -4.79
C VAL A 75 14.60 6.77 -5.17
N THR A 76 15.82 6.88 -4.68
CA THR A 76 16.79 7.91 -5.07
C THR A 76 17.96 7.24 -5.80
N GLU A 77 18.79 8.02 -6.50
CA GLU A 77 19.86 7.52 -7.36
C GLU A 77 20.79 6.47 -6.71
N GLY A 78 21.03 6.58 -5.41
CA GLY A 78 21.90 5.65 -4.66
C GLY A 78 21.19 4.74 -3.66
N GLN A 79 19.90 4.93 -3.39
CA GLN A 79 19.25 4.30 -2.23
C GLN A 79 17.76 4.03 -2.48
N ILE A 80 17.31 2.87 -2.00
CA ILE A 80 15.92 2.48 -1.92
C ILE A 80 15.49 2.61 -0.46
N THR A 81 14.45 3.39 -0.19
CA THR A 81 13.89 3.58 1.16
C THR A 81 12.48 3.05 1.19
N TYR A 82 12.17 2.23 2.17
CA TYR A 82 10.83 1.71 2.41
C TYR A 82 10.31 2.20 3.76
N LEU A 83 9.29 3.04 3.71
CA LEU A 83 8.67 3.67 4.86
C LEU A 83 7.42 2.88 5.24
N ALA A 84 7.52 2.05 6.28
CA ALA A 84 6.41 1.26 6.81
C ALA A 84 6.33 1.37 8.33
N ALA A 85 5.10 1.36 8.87
CA ALA A 85 4.84 1.58 10.29
C ALA A 85 5.50 0.55 11.23
N GLN A 86 5.76 -0.67 10.74
CA GLN A 86 6.28 -1.77 11.54
C GLN A 86 7.63 -2.31 11.06
N SER A 87 7.92 -2.22 9.75
CA SER A 87 9.09 -2.89 9.15
C SER A 87 9.67 -2.07 7.99
N GLY A 88 9.91 -0.79 8.24
CA GLY A 88 10.63 0.08 7.29
C GLY A 88 12.13 -0.15 7.31
N GLY A 89 12.84 0.39 6.31
CA GLY A 89 14.28 0.33 6.23
C GLY A 89 14.81 0.96 4.94
N PHE A 90 16.12 0.92 4.76
CA PHE A 90 16.77 1.44 3.57
C PHE A 90 17.82 0.46 3.06
N ALA A 91 18.01 0.47 1.75
CA ALA A 91 18.99 -0.33 1.03
C ALA A 91 19.77 0.55 0.08
N ALA A 92 21.07 0.72 0.34
CA ALA A 92 21.96 1.40 -0.59
C ALA A 92 22.22 0.50 -1.81
N ARG A 93 22.07 1.03 -3.02
CA ARG A 93 22.23 0.28 -4.27
C ARG A 93 23.60 -0.40 -4.39
N SER A 94 24.64 0.26 -3.87
CA SER A 94 26.01 -0.25 -3.81
C SER A 94 26.18 -1.45 -2.87
N GLU A 95 25.32 -1.59 -1.87
CA GLU A 95 25.40 -2.63 -0.85
C GLU A 95 24.48 -3.82 -1.14
N ILE A 96 23.57 -3.72 -2.11
CA ILE A 96 22.67 -4.82 -2.49
C ILE A 96 23.50 -6.02 -2.97
N THR A 97 23.29 -7.17 -2.34
CA THR A 97 23.98 -8.43 -2.68
C THR A 97 23.07 -9.42 -3.38
N GLN A 98 21.78 -9.42 -3.07
CA GLN A 98 20.81 -10.35 -3.64
C GLN A 98 19.41 -9.75 -3.61
N ILE A 99 18.65 -9.98 -4.69
CA ILE A 99 17.25 -9.62 -4.80
C ILE A 99 16.46 -10.89 -5.04
N ASP A 100 15.55 -11.18 -4.12
CA ASP A 100 14.64 -12.32 -4.17
C ASP A 100 13.19 -11.85 -4.28
N LEU A 101 12.35 -12.62 -4.96
CA LEU A 101 10.91 -12.51 -4.85
C LEU A 101 10.41 -13.62 -3.94
N THR A 102 9.78 -13.21 -2.84
CA THR A 102 9.24 -14.06 -1.78
C THR A 102 7.73 -13.86 -1.68
N PHE A 103 7.05 -14.75 -0.97
CA PHE A 103 5.62 -14.65 -0.74
C PHE A 103 5.35 -14.62 0.76
N SER A 104 4.46 -13.72 1.18
CA SER A 104 3.94 -13.69 2.55
C SER A 104 3.11 -14.94 2.85
N PRO A 105 2.82 -15.24 4.13
CA PRO A 105 1.88 -16.30 4.49
C PRO A 105 0.49 -16.15 3.87
N ALA A 106 0.10 -14.91 3.52
CA ALA A 106 -1.15 -14.60 2.83
C ALA A 106 -1.07 -14.75 1.29
N GLY A 107 0.05 -15.25 0.75
CA GLY A 107 0.27 -15.45 -0.69
C GLY A 107 0.60 -14.19 -1.49
N ARG A 108 0.73 -13.03 -0.83
CA ARG A 108 1.12 -11.77 -1.50
C ARG A 108 2.62 -11.72 -1.79
N ALA A 109 2.99 -11.29 -2.99
CA ALA A 109 4.37 -11.17 -3.43
C ALA A 109 5.11 -10.01 -2.72
N GLN A 110 6.37 -10.26 -2.37
CA GLN A 110 7.24 -9.33 -1.65
C GLN A 110 8.67 -9.42 -2.20
N TRP A 111 9.24 -8.27 -2.57
CA TRP A 111 10.65 -8.14 -2.86
C TRP A 111 11.45 -8.23 -1.57
N ARG A 112 12.46 -9.09 -1.54
CA ARG A 112 13.42 -9.21 -0.45
C ARG A 112 14.80 -8.82 -0.96
N ILE A 113 15.30 -7.70 -0.47
CA ILE A 113 16.57 -7.10 -0.85
C ILE A 113 17.56 -7.40 0.28
N ARG A 114 18.59 -8.19 -0.01
CA ARG A 114 19.68 -8.45 0.93
C ARG A 114 20.81 -7.46 0.65
N GLN A 115 21.40 -6.92 1.71
CA GLN A 115 22.53 -5.99 1.61
C GLN A 115 23.65 -6.39 2.56
N ILE A 116 24.82 -5.78 2.38
CA ILE A 116 25.98 -6.01 3.25
C ILE A 116 25.73 -5.29 4.59
N GLY A 117 25.95 -5.98 5.70
CA GLY A 117 25.98 -5.35 7.03
C GLY A 117 24.63 -4.94 7.62
N ALA A 118 23.50 -5.26 6.98
CA ALA A 118 22.16 -4.96 7.50
C ALA A 118 21.16 -6.06 7.16
N ASP A 119 20.05 -6.06 7.90
CA ASP A 119 18.98 -7.04 7.73
C ASP A 119 18.30 -6.91 6.37
N PRO A 120 17.78 -8.02 5.81
CA PRO A 120 17.09 -7.99 4.52
C PRO A 120 15.85 -7.08 4.54
N LEU A 121 15.81 -6.12 3.63
CA LEU A 121 14.66 -5.24 3.44
C LEU A 121 13.57 -5.98 2.66
N THR A 122 12.38 -6.10 3.26
CA THR A 122 11.23 -6.75 2.61
C THR A 122 10.18 -5.72 2.24
N ILE A 123 9.90 -5.59 0.94
CA ILE A 123 9.01 -4.60 0.35
C ILE A 123 7.89 -5.33 -0.39
N PRO A 124 6.61 -5.13 -0.04
CA PRO A 124 5.48 -5.66 -0.80
C PRO A 124 5.46 -5.13 -2.24
N VAL A 125 5.14 -6.00 -3.20
CA VAL A 125 5.00 -5.59 -4.62
C VAL A 125 3.86 -4.57 -4.79
N SER A 126 2.83 -4.66 -3.96
CA SER A 126 1.67 -3.75 -3.97
C SER A 126 1.85 -2.51 -3.06
N ALA A 127 3.07 -2.20 -2.62
CA ALA A 127 3.33 -0.98 -1.85
C ALA A 127 3.24 0.26 -2.76
N SER A 128 2.88 1.40 -2.19
CA SER A 128 2.83 2.65 -2.96
C SER A 128 4.24 3.03 -3.42
N GLY A 129 4.42 3.34 -4.70
CA GLY A 129 5.73 3.65 -5.29
C GLY A 129 6.61 2.42 -5.58
N ALA A 130 6.12 1.20 -5.36
CA ALA A 130 6.89 -0.02 -5.65
C ALA A 130 7.25 -0.17 -7.14
N ASP A 131 6.51 0.47 -8.05
CA ASP A 131 6.84 0.49 -9.49
C ASP A 131 8.23 1.08 -9.76
N ALA A 132 8.67 2.05 -8.97
CA ALA A 132 10.00 2.66 -9.08
C ALA A 132 11.15 1.69 -8.75
N LEU A 133 10.86 0.59 -8.04
CA LEU A 133 11.86 -0.46 -7.79
C LEU A 133 12.31 -1.13 -9.08
N PHE A 134 11.45 -1.19 -10.10
CA PHE A 134 11.82 -1.81 -11.37
C PHE A 134 13.01 -1.08 -12.00
N ASP A 135 12.92 0.25 -12.13
CA ASP A 135 14.00 1.07 -12.68
C ASP A 135 15.25 1.00 -11.80
N ALA A 136 15.09 0.98 -10.47
CA ALA A 136 16.19 0.82 -9.52
C ALA A 136 16.93 -0.52 -9.70
N PHE A 137 16.19 -1.60 -9.93
CA PHE A 137 16.76 -2.93 -10.14
C PHE A 137 17.41 -3.06 -11.51
N VAL A 138 16.80 -2.52 -12.57
CA VAL A 138 17.38 -2.54 -13.92
C VAL A 138 18.69 -1.75 -13.99
N ALA A 139 18.88 -0.73 -13.13
CA ALA A 139 20.14 -0.01 -13.01
C ALA A 139 21.29 -0.83 -12.40
N LEU A 140 21.04 -2.02 -11.84
CA LEU A 140 22.09 -2.90 -11.31
C LEU A 140 22.81 -3.66 -12.44
N PRO A 141 24.13 -3.88 -12.31
CA PRO A 141 24.91 -4.56 -13.35
C PRO A 141 24.49 -6.03 -13.49
N GLY A 142 24.29 -6.48 -14.72
CA GLY A 142 23.95 -7.88 -15.03
C GLY A 142 22.51 -8.28 -14.71
N VAL A 143 21.60 -7.32 -14.50
CA VAL A 143 20.17 -7.60 -14.35
C VAL A 143 19.53 -7.89 -15.70
N GLU A 144 18.68 -8.93 -15.73
CA GLU A 144 17.82 -9.24 -16.86
C GLU A 144 16.39 -8.75 -16.57
N PRO A 145 15.89 -7.70 -17.27
CA PRO A 145 14.53 -7.19 -17.05
C PRO A 145 13.44 -8.24 -17.26
N SER A 146 13.62 -9.15 -18.21
CA SER A 146 12.70 -10.26 -18.46
C SER A 146 12.57 -11.20 -17.27
N ARG A 147 13.66 -11.43 -16.51
CA ARG A 147 13.66 -12.26 -15.30
C ARG A 147 12.91 -11.59 -14.15
N LEU A 148 13.00 -10.26 -14.02
CA LEU A 148 12.20 -9.48 -13.07
C LEU A 148 10.70 -9.62 -13.35
N LEU A 149 10.28 -9.45 -14.60
CA LEU A 149 8.87 -9.60 -15.01
C LEU A 149 8.38 -11.04 -14.83
N ALA A 150 9.21 -12.02 -15.22
CA ALA A 150 8.89 -13.44 -15.04
C ALA A 150 8.72 -13.80 -13.56
N ALA A 151 9.51 -13.18 -12.67
CA ALA A 151 9.34 -13.36 -11.24
C ALA A 151 8.00 -12.81 -10.75
N LEU A 152 7.58 -11.62 -11.20
CA LEU A 152 6.30 -11.01 -10.80
C LEU A 152 5.07 -11.83 -11.21
N ASN A 153 5.15 -12.56 -12.33
CA ASN A 153 4.09 -13.48 -12.78
C ASN A 153 4.03 -14.80 -12.00
N ARG A 154 4.97 -15.03 -11.08
CA ARG A 154 5.04 -16.24 -10.27
C ARG A 154 3.96 -16.24 -9.18
N SER A 155 3.44 -17.43 -8.86
CA SER A 155 2.50 -17.60 -7.73
C SER A 155 3.21 -18.18 -6.49
N ALA A 156 2.59 -18.01 -5.32
CA ALA A 156 3.14 -18.51 -4.05
C ALA A 156 3.40 -20.02 -4.04
N ALA A 157 2.66 -20.81 -4.83
CA ALA A 157 2.84 -22.25 -4.98
C ALA A 157 4.20 -22.63 -5.61
N GLN A 158 4.82 -21.72 -6.37
CA GLN A 158 6.09 -21.95 -7.05
C GLN A 158 7.30 -21.54 -6.18
N GLY A 159 7.05 -21.03 -4.97
CA GLY A 159 8.09 -20.73 -3.99
C GLY A 159 8.90 -19.46 -4.25
N THR A 160 9.91 -19.25 -3.42
CA THR A 160 10.82 -18.09 -3.51
C THR A 160 11.76 -18.23 -4.72
N THR A 161 12.06 -17.12 -5.39
CA THR A 161 13.04 -17.09 -6.47
C THR A 161 14.09 -16.02 -6.24
N THR A 162 15.33 -16.31 -6.63
CA THR A 162 16.37 -15.28 -6.71
C THR A 162 16.36 -14.70 -8.12
N VAL A 163 16.11 -13.40 -8.22
CA VAL A 163 16.07 -12.70 -9.51
C VAL A 163 17.46 -12.21 -9.88
N TRP A 164 18.19 -11.69 -8.92
CA TRP A 164 19.54 -11.17 -9.12
C TRP A 164 20.42 -11.46 -7.91
N ARG A 165 21.71 -11.66 -8.19
CA ARG A 165 22.77 -11.76 -7.19
C ARG A 165 23.99 -11.02 -7.72
N ARG A 166 24.66 -10.27 -6.85
CA ARG A 166 25.92 -9.62 -7.17
C ARG A 166 26.95 -10.70 -7.52
N THR A 167 27.50 -10.64 -8.73
CA THR A 167 28.65 -11.45 -9.10
C THR A 167 29.84 -10.98 -8.26
N ALA A 168 30.25 -11.79 -7.28
CA ALA A 168 31.54 -11.58 -6.64
C ALA A 168 32.60 -11.86 -7.71
N LEU A 169 33.44 -10.86 -8.01
CA LEU A 169 34.65 -11.10 -8.80
C LEU A 169 35.48 -12.09 -8.00
N THR A 170 35.52 -13.34 -8.45
CA THR A 170 36.45 -14.33 -7.95
C THR A 170 37.85 -13.76 -8.17
N ALA A 171 38.50 -13.32 -7.10
CA ALA A 171 39.90 -12.95 -7.16
C ALA A 171 40.67 -14.22 -7.54
N LEU A 172 41.11 -14.28 -8.80
CA LEU A 172 42.08 -15.28 -9.25
C LEU A 172 43.44 -14.83 -8.69
N THR A 173 43.81 -15.39 -7.54
CA THR A 173 45.19 -15.42 -7.03
C THR A 173 45.85 -16.73 -7.41
#